data_AF-A0A142FHN2-F1
#
_entry.id   AF-A0A142FHN2-F1
#
_cell.length_a   1.000
_cell.length_b   1.000
_cell.length_c   1.000
_cell.angle_alpha   90.00
_cell.angle_beta   90.00
_cell.angle_gamma   90.00
#
_symmetry.space_group_name_H-M   'P 1'
#
loop_
_entity.id
_entity.type
_entity.pdbx_description
1 polymer ?
#
loop_
_entity_poly.entity_id
_entity_poly.type
_entity_poly.pdbx_seq_one_letter_code
_entity_poly.pdbx_strand_id
1 'polypeptide(L)'
;IRAVDFDIQFGKKHKPSKKLKRRLQQWLWAYSFCPVVYTWTDLGNRFWPRFVRVGSCLSKRSCSVPEGMVCKPANSTHLTILRWRCVQRKGGLKCAWIPVQYPIITDCKCSCSS
;
A
#
# COMPACT_ATOMS: atom_id res chain seq x y z
N ILE A 1 -1.10 -13.03 9.19
CA ILE A 1 -1.92 -14.21 8.84
C ILE A 1 -1.77 -15.24 9.96
N ARG A 2 -2.88 -15.76 10.50
CA ARG A 2 -2.89 -16.84 11.51
C ARG A 2 -2.06 -18.03 11.02
N ALA A 3 -1.52 -18.83 11.94
CA ALA A 3 -0.75 -20.02 11.62
C ALA A 3 -1.47 -20.83 10.53
N VAL A 4 -0.84 -20.99 9.37
CA VAL A 4 -1.38 -21.79 8.28
C VAL A 4 -1.23 -23.24 8.73
N ASP A 5 -2.34 -23.91 9.04
CA ASP A 5 -2.30 -25.33 9.31
C ASP A 5 -2.27 -26.11 7.99
N PHE A 6 -1.24 -26.91 7.81
CA PHE A 6 -1.02 -27.73 6.63
C PHE A 6 -1.40 -29.19 6.92
N ASP A 7 -2.46 -29.40 7.68
CA ASP A 7 -3.04 -30.72 7.92
C ASP A 7 -3.81 -31.15 6.66
N ILE A 8 -3.05 -31.63 5.68
CA ILE A 8 -3.58 -32.20 4.43
C ILE A 8 -4.06 -33.62 4.74
N GLN A 9 -5.38 -33.83 4.76
CA GLN A 9 -6.02 -35.15 4.90
C GLN A 9 -5.99 -35.91 3.56
N PHE A 10 -4.80 -36.22 3.05
CA PHE A 10 -4.65 -37.21 1.99
C PHE A 10 -4.13 -38.51 2.59
N GLY A 11 -4.79 -39.61 2.25
CA GLY A 11 -4.47 -40.95 2.72
C GLY A 11 -2.97 -41.24 2.65
N LYS A 12 -2.46 -41.84 3.73
CA LYS A 12 -1.04 -42.16 4.06
C LYS A 12 -0.29 -40.98 4.70
N LYS A 13 -0.32 -41.00 6.05
CA LYS A 13 0.28 -40.04 6.98
C LYS A 13 1.79 -39.88 6.78
N HIS A 14 2.19 -38.81 6.10
CA HIS A 14 3.48 -38.17 6.35
C HIS A 14 3.22 -36.76 6.84
N LYS A 15 3.08 -36.59 8.16
CA LYS A 15 2.94 -35.25 8.75
C LYS A 15 4.19 -34.45 8.41
N PRO A 16 4.08 -33.27 7.77
CA PRO A 16 5.26 -32.47 7.46
C PRO A 16 6.01 -32.14 8.75
N SER A 17 7.34 -32.28 8.72
CA SER A 17 8.19 -31.93 9.87
C SER A 17 7.87 -30.50 10.31
N LYS A 18 7.84 -30.26 11.63
CA LYS A 18 7.62 -28.91 12.21
C LYS A 18 8.55 -27.86 11.58
N LYS A 19 9.79 -28.26 11.24
CA LYS A 19 10.78 -27.41 10.55
C LYS A 19 10.35 -27.04 9.14
N LEU A 20 9.81 -27.99 8.37
CA LEU A 20 9.30 -27.76 7.01
C LEU A 20 8.05 -26.87 7.04
N LYS A 21 7.09 -27.14 7.93
CA LYS A 21 5.89 -26.31 8.14
C LYS A 21 6.28 -24.85 8.41
N ARG A 22 7.23 -24.61 9.32
CA ARG A 22 7.73 -23.26 9.63
C ARG A 22 8.40 -22.59 8.42
N ARG A 23 9.26 -23.30 7.69
CA ARG A 23 9.94 -22.73 6.50
C ARG A 23 8.95 -22.37 5.39
N LEU A 24 7.95 -23.22 5.16
CA LEU A 24 6.90 -22.95 4.17
C LEU A 24 6.04 -21.74 4.57
N GLN A 25 5.66 -21.64 5.84
CA GLN A 25 4.94 -20.46 6.36
C GLN A 25 5.75 -19.17 6.15
N GLN A 26 7.04 -19.18 6.48
CA GLN A 26 7.93 -18.03 6.28
C GLN A 26 8.07 -17.67 4.79
N TRP A 27 8.20 -18.67 3.92
CA TRP A 27 8.26 -18.46 2.47
C TRP A 27 6.97 -17.83 1.94
N LEU A 28 5.80 -18.36 2.33
CA LEU A 28 4.51 -17.79 1.93
C LEU A 28 4.33 -16.36 2.43
N TRP A 29 4.77 -16.06 3.66
CA TRP A 29 4.75 -14.70 4.18
C TRP A 29 5.63 -13.77 3.36
N ALA A 30 6.88 -14.15 3.08
CA ALA A 30 7.79 -13.33 2.28
C ALA A 30 7.31 -13.14 0.82
N TYR A 31 6.66 -14.16 0.25
CA TYR A 31 6.13 -14.12 -1.10
C TYR A 31 4.89 -13.22 -1.20
N SER A 32 3.95 -13.35 -0.26
CA SER A 32 2.70 -12.58 -0.22
C SER A 32 2.81 -11.21 0.45
N PHE A 33 3.96 -10.88 1.06
CA PHE A 33 4.19 -9.59 1.68
C PHE A 33 4.25 -8.47 0.63
N CYS A 34 3.45 -7.44 0.89
CA CYS A 34 3.32 -6.25 0.05
C CYS A 34 3.90 -5.04 0.78
N PRO A 35 5.18 -4.69 0.55
CA PRO A 35 5.78 -3.51 1.16
C PRO A 35 5.21 -2.21 0.58
N VAL A 36 5.14 -1.18 1.41
CA VAL A 36 4.96 0.20 0.97
C VAL A 36 6.33 0.79 0.63
N VAL A 37 6.45 1.32 -0.59
CA VAL A 37 7.65 2.03 -1.05
C VAL A 37 7.38 3.52 -0.98
N TYR A 38 8.23 4.25 -0.28
CA TYR A 38 8.11 5.70 -0.12
C TYR A 38 8.94 6.44 -1.16
N THR A 39 8.33 7.41 -1.82
CA THR A 39 8.98 8.31 -2.76
C THR A 39 8.61 9.75 -2.47
N TRP A 40 9.47 10.69 -2.87
CA TRP A 40 9.16 12.11 -2.80
C TRP A 40 8.42 12.53 -4.07
N THR A 41 7.22 13.08 -3.90
CA THR A 41 6.39 13.59 -4.99
C THR A 41 6.41 15.12 -4.98
N ASP A 42 6.68 15.71 -6.15
CA ASP A 42 6.58 17.16 -6.37
C ASP A 42 5.13 17.54 -6.70
N LEU A 43 4.47 18.27 -5.80
CA LEU A 43 3.11 18.78 -5.99
C LEU A 43 3.08 20.13 -6.74
N GLY A 44 4.23 20.74 -6.97
CA GLY A 44 4.39 22.02 -7.65
C GLY A 44 4.25 23.25 -6.74
N ASN A 45 4.42 24.42 -7.34
CA ASN A 45 4.48 25.72 -6.65
C ASN A 45 3.17 26.17 -5.99
N ARG A 46 2.03 25.53 -6.30
CA ARG A 46 0.74 25.80 -5.68
C ARG A 46 0.52 25.03 -4.38
N PHE A 47 1.50 24.24 -3.94
CA PHE A 47 1.40 23.47 -2.71
C PHE A 47 2.55 23.80 -1.77
N TRP A 48 2.25 23.80 -0.48
CA TRP A 48 3.23 23.97 0.58
C TRP A 48 2.99 22.94 1.70
N PRO A 49 3.98 22.10 2.05
CA PRO A 49 5.27 21.94 1.37
C PRO A 49 5.11 21.39 -0.07
N ARG A 50 6.00 21.80 -0.99
CA ARG A 50 5.99 21.40 -2.41
C ARG A 50 6.25 19.90 -2.59
N PHE A 51 7.20 19.37 -1.82
CA PHE A 51 7.57 17.96 -1.88
C PHE A 51 6.94 17.22 -0.71
N VAL A 52 6.25 16.12 -1.00
CA VAL A 52 5.59 15.28 0.00
C VAL A 52 6.08 13.84 -0.15
N ARG A 53 6.35 13.16 0.97
CA ARG A 53 6.70 11.75 0.98
C ARG A 53 5.43 10.90 0.88
N VAL A 54 5.24 10.23 -0.25
CA VAL A 54 4.04 9.44 -0.57
C VAL A 54 4.39 7.95 -0.62
N GLY A 55 3.51 7.11 -0.08
CA GLY A 55 3.62 5.65 -0.17
C GLY A 55 3.04 5.11 -1.48
N SER A 56 3.63 4.04 -2.01
CA SER A 56 3.16 3.32 -3.19
C SER A 56 3.32 1.80 -3.01
N CYS A 57 2.49 1.00 -3.67
CA CYS A 57 2.58 -0.46 -3.60
C CYS A 57 3.42 -1.01 -4.76
N LEU A 58 4.26 -2.00 -4.46
CA LEU A 58 5.06 -2.68 -5.47
C LEU A 58 4.20 -3.70 -6.25
N SER A 59 3.78 -3.35 -7.46
CA SER A 59 2.88 -4.17 -8.30
C SER A 59 3.57 -4.97 -9.41
N LYS A 60 4.91 -5.02 -9.43
CA LYS A 60 5.69 -5.65 -10.53
C LYS A 60 5.67 -7.19 -10.55
N ARG A 61 5.18 -7.85 -9.50
CA ARG A 61 5.15 -9.31 -9.35
C ARG A 61 3.81 -9.78 -8.79
N SER A 62 3.46 -11.04 -9.06
CA SER A 62 2.38 -11.70 -8.34
C SER A 62 2.73 -11.82 -6.85
N CYS A 63 1.73 -11.63 -5.99
CA CYS A 63 1.84 -11.85 -4.54
C CYS A 63 1.09 -13.12 -4.08
N SER A 64 0.50 -13.89 -5.00
CA SER A 64 -0.27 -15.11 -4.72
C SER A 64 0.28 -16.34 -5.43
N VAL A 65 -0.07 -17.50 -4.87
CA VAL A 65 0.12 -18.81 -5.48
C VAL A 65 -1.25 -19.50 -5.58
N PRO A 66 -1.74 -19.90 -6.77
CA PRO A 66 -1.14 -19.61 -8.08
C PRO A 66 -1.10 -18.12 -8.41
N GLU A 67 -0.36 -17.76 -9.45
CA GLU A 67 -0.22 -16.37 -9.86
C GLU A 67 -1.56 -15.74 -10.27
N GLY A 68 -1.75 -14.45 -9.97
CA GLY A 68 -2.95 -13.69 -10.38
C GLY A 68 -3.31 -12.52 -9.47
N MET A 69 -2.82 -12.49 -8.23
CA MET A 69 -3.03 -11.34 -7.34
C MET A 69 -1.82 -10.40 -7.36
N VAL A 70 -2.06 -9.11 -7.18
CA VAL A 70 -1.03 -8.07 -7.13
C VAL A 70 -1.17 -7.23 -5.85
N CYS A 71 -0.06 -6.64 -5.40
CA CYS A 71 -0.09 -5.74 -4.25
C CYS A 71 -0.83 -4.45 -4.61
N LYS A 72 -1.93 -4.19 -3.89
CA LYS A 72 -2.73 -2.96 -4.02
C LYS A 72 -2.79 -2.19 -2.70
N PRO A 73 -3.11 -0.88 -2.74
CA PRO A 73 -3.32 -0.10 -1.52
C PRO A 73 -4.43 -0.71 -0.67
N ALA A 74 -4.18 -0.86 0.63
CA ALA A 74 -5.12 -1.41 1.58
C ALA A 74 -5.64 -0.36 2.56
N ASN A 75 -4.75 0.52 3.02
CA ASN A 75 -5.08 1.64 3.90
C ASN A 75 -4.42 2.93 3.37
N SER A 76 -5.10 4.03 3.62
CA SER A 76 -4.59 5.38 3.39
C SER A 76 -4.86 6.27 4.60
N THR A 77 -4.03 7.29 4.76
CA THR A 77 -4.27 8.40 5.68
C THR A 77 -4.14 9.72 4.94
N HIS A 78 -4.42 10.83 5.61
CA HIS A 78 -4.32 12.16 5.02
C HIS A 78 -3.25 12.98 5.71
N LEU A 79 -2.50 13.73 4.90
CA LEU A 79 -1.65 14.81 5.36
C LEU A 79 -2.39 16.13 5.14
N THR A 80 -2.36 16.99 6.15
CA THR A 80 -2.82 18.37 5.96
C THR A 80 -1.70 19.18 5.33
N ILE A 81 -1.92 19.66 4.11
CA ILE A 81 -0.99 20.53 3.37
C ILE A 81 -1.70 21.81 2.96
N LEU A 82 -0.95 22.82 2.54
CA LEU A 82 -1.50 24.07 2.04
C LEU A 82 -1.59 24.04 0.51
N ARG A 83 -2.71 24.53 -0.03
CA ARG A 83 -2.88 24.77 -1.46
C ARG A 83 -3.11 26.26 -1.71
N TRP A 84 -2.34 26.84 -2.62
CA TRP A 84 -2.55 28.21 -3.10
C TRP A 84 -3.77 28.22 -4.01
N ARG A 85 -4.85 28.85 -3.55
CA ARG A 85 -6.12 28.93 -4.28
C ARG A 85 -6.50 30.39 -4.49
N CYS A 86 -6.76 30.73 -5.75
CA CYS A 86 -7.34 32.01 -6.15
C CYS A 86 -8.85 31.85 -6.38
N VAL A 87 -9.64 32.77 -5.83
CA VAL A 87 -11.10 32.80 -5.97
C VAL A 87 -11.54 34.19 -6.39
N GLN A 88 -12.43 34.26 -7.37
CA GLN A 88 -13.04 35.52 -7.79
C GLN A 88 -14.03 35.99 -6.71
N ARG A 89 -13.84 37.19 -6.19
CA ARG A 89 -14.79 37.83 -5.25
C ARG A 89 -15.22 39.19 -5.80
N LYS A 90 -16.32 39.75 -5.29
CA LYS A 90 -16.71 41.14 -5.57
C LYS A 90 -15.53 42.04 -5.14
N GLY A 91 -14.84 42.65 -6.11
CA GLY A 91 -13.60 43.41 -5.89
C GLY A 91 -12.30 42.76 -6.40
N GLY A 92 -12.35 41.66 -7.15
CA GLY A 92 -11.21 41.10 -7.87
C GLY A 92 -10.80 39.67 -7.47
N LEU A 93 -9.69 39.21 -8.02
CA LEU A 93 -9.12 37.89 -7.73
C LEU A 93 -8.38 37.92 -6.38
N LYS A 94 -8.81 37.09 -5.43
CA LYS A 94 -8.12 36.94 -4.13
C LYS A 94 -7.51 35.56 -4.01
N CYS A 95 -6.22 35.49 -3.71
CA CYS A 95 -5.49 34.25 -3.52
C CYS A 95 -5.06 34.08 -2.06
N ALA A 96 -5.15 32.85 -1.56
CA ALA A 96 -4.71 32.51 -0.22
C ALA A 96 -4.27 31.04 -0.13
N TRP A 97 -3.45 30.74 0.88
CA TRP A 97 -3.17 29.38 1.30
C TRP A 97 -4.38 28.82 2.06
N ILE A 98 -4.88 27.68 1.61
CA ILE A 98 -5.95 26.94 2.28
C ILE A 98 -5.47 25.55 2.69
N PRO A 99 -5.83 25.06 3.88
CA PRO A 99 -5.55 23.68 4.26
C PRO A 99 -6.36 22.72 3.38
N VAL A 100 -5.70 21.68 2.88
CA VAL A 100 -6.33 20.59 2.12
C VAL A 100 -5.81 19.25 2.63
N GLN A 101 -6.66 18.24 2.57
CA GLN A 101 -6.31 16.86 2.93
C GLN A 101 -5.72 16.15 1.71
N TYR A 102 -4.47 15.74 1.79
CA TYR A 102 -3.77 15.02 0.73
C TYR A 102 -3.63 13.53 1.11
N PRO A 103 -4.23 12.61 0.35
CA PRO A 103 -4.21 11.20 0.69
C PRO A 103 -2.82 10.58 0.43
N ILE A 104 -2.34 9.77 1.38
CA ILE A 104 -1.12 8.96 1.24
C ILE A 104 -1.41 7.51 1.62
N ILE A 105 -0.76 6.57 0.92
CA ILE A 105 -0.88 5.14 1.21
C ILE A 105 -0.02 4.79 2.42
N THR A 106 -0.60 4.08 3.40
CA THR A 106 0.11 3.61 4.60
C THR A 106 0.32 2.10 4.62
N ASP A 107 -0.51 1.34 3.90
CA ASP A 107 -0.43 -0.13 3.85
C ASP A 107 -0.79 -0.66 2.47
N CYS A 108 -0.17 -1.77 2.10
CA CYS A 108 -0.47 -2.54 0.89
C CYS A 108 -0.87 -3.97 1.26
N LYS A 109 -1.80 -4.56 0.50
CA LYS A 109 -2.20 -5.97 0.64
C LYS A 109 -2.26 -6.67 -0.71
N CYS A 110 -2.06 -7.97 -0.68
CA CYS A 110 -2.25 -8.81 -1.85
C CYS A 110 -3.74 -8.93 -2.18
N SER A 111 -4.13 -8.59 -3.41
CA SER A 111 -5.53 -8.61 -3.86
C SER A 111 -5.63 -8.92 -5.36
N CYS A 112 -6.79 -9.35 -5.84
CA CYS A 112 -6.98 -9.73 -7.25
C CYS A 112 -6.65 -8.57 -8.21
N SER A 113 -6.02 -8.90 -9.34
CA SER A 113 -6.04 -8.03 -10.52
C SER A 113 -7.49 -7.94 -10.99
N SER A 114 -8.03 -6.73 -10.99
CA SER A 114 -9.36 -6.42 -11.52
C SER A 114 -9.37 -6.58 -13.03
#